data_AF-A0A963BV18-F1
#
_entry.id   AF-A0A963BV18-F1
#
_cell.length_a   1.000
_cell.length_b   1.000
_cell.length_c   1.000
_cell.angle_alpha   90.00
_cell.angle_beta   90.00
_cell.angle_gamma   90.00
#
_symmetry.space_group_name_H-M   'P 1'
#
loop_
_entity.id
_entity.type
_entity.pdbx_description
1 polymer ?
#
loop_
_entity_poly.entity_id
_entity_poly.type
_entity_poly.pdbx_seq_one_letter_code
_entity_poly.pdbx_strand_id
1 'polypeptide(L)'
;MRPYSQISAHGWAALRLLLLTLAVGSLWGCADNQQDIEAWMAEQAASMRGKVDPLPEIKIADTVDYTGYDYPDPFRPVSREVQVARSTSAFRPDLTRRREPLEAYPLETLSFVGVLEMEGEAVALIRASDESGTSTLYQVRRGNYMGQDFGMVSDIGESELTLKELVEDLNGEWGERLTTLQIQES
;
A
#
# COMPACT_ATOMS: atom_id res chain seq x y z
N MET A 1 -23.07 -64.31 -116.48
CA MET A 1 -21.69 -63.88 -116.78
C MET A 1 -21.38 -62.62 -115.97
N ARG A 2 -20.15 -62.55 -115.43
CA ARG A 2 -19.45 -61.51 -114.63
C ARG A 2 -19.90 -60.03 -114.81
N PRO A 3 -19.50 -59.09 -113.93
CA PRO A 3 -19.12 -59.17 -112.50
C PRO A 3 -19.77 -58.04 -111.64
N TYR A 4 -20.05 -58.34 -110.36
CA TYR A 4 -20.35 -57.33 -109.34
C TYR A 4 -19.37 -57.57 -108.18
N SER A 5 -18.12 -57.15 -108.31
CA SER A 5 -17.15 -57.26 -107.22
C SER A 5 -16.17 -56.10 -107.22
N GLN A 6 -15.77 -55.70 -106.00
CA GLN A 6 -14.61 -54.88 -105.64
C GLN A 6 -14.82 -53.39 -105.29
N ILE A 7 -15.92 -52.96 -104.64
CA ILE A 7 -15.98 -51.58 -104.08
C ILE A 7 -16.32 -51.52 -102.56
N SER A 8 -17.00 -52.51 -101.97
CA SER A 8 -17.50 -52.38 -100.58
C SER A 8 -16.52 -52.78 -99.46
N ALA A 9 -15.47 -53.55 -99.74
CA ALA A 9 -14.55 -54.03 -98.70
C ALA A 9 -13.55 -52.95 -98.21
N HIS A 10 -13.14 -52.03 -99.09
CA HIS A 10 -12.25 -50.92 -98.73
C HIS A 10 -12.97 -49.82 -97.92
N GLY A 11 -14.29 -49.67 -98.10
CA GLY A 11 -15.09 -48.66 -97.38
C GLY A 11 -15.24 -48.96 -95.89
N TRP A 12 -15.46 -50.22 -95.51
CA TRP A 12 -15.56 -50.61 -94.08
C TRP A 12 -14.21 -50.66 -93.37
N ALA A 13 -13.14 -51.03 -94.07
CA ALA A 13 -11.79 -50.95 -93.51
C ALA A 13 -11.37 -49.48 -93.28
N ALA A 14 -11.65 -48.59 -94.24
CA ALA A 14 -11.39 -47.16 -94.10
C ALA A 14 -12.24 -46.51 -92.99
N LEU A 15 -13.52 -46.88 -92.86
CA LEU A 15 -14.40 -46.36 -91.80
C LEU A 15 -13.97 -46.80 -90.39
N ARG A 16 -13.53 -48.06 -90.23
CA ARG A 16 -12.97 -48.55 -88.95
C ARG A 16 -11.66 -47.86 -88.60
N LEU A 17 -10.77 -47.65 -89.57
CA LEU A 17 -9.52 -46.93 -89.37
C LEU A 17 -9.78 -45.46 -88.99
N LEU A 18 -10.76 -44.82 -89.62
CA LEU A 18 -11.16 -43.45 -89.30
C LEU A 18 -11.79 -43.30 -87.91
N LEU A 19 -12.62 -44.27 -87.49
CA LEU A 19 -13.15 -44.32 -86.12
C LEU A 19 -12.06 -44.57 -85.07
N LEU A 20 -11.06 -45.40 -85.39
CA LEU A 20 -9.93 -45.67 -84.50
C LEU A 20 -9.00 -44.45 -84.38
N THR A 21 -8.74 -43.73 -85.47
CA THR A 21 -7.98 -42.48 -85.42
C THR A 21 -8.75 -41.37 -84.69
N LEU A 22 -10.07 -41.31 -84.83
CA LEU A 22 -10.91 -40.37 -84.09
C LEU A 22 -10.91 -40.67 -82.58
N ALA A 23 -11.01 -41.96 -82.20
CA ALA A 23 -10.95 -42.40 -80.81
C ALA A 23 -9.57 -42.17 -80.16
N VAL A 24 -8.48 -42.34 -80.92
CA VAL A 24 -7.13 -41.98 -80.46
C VAL A 24 -6.94 -40.47 -80.37
N GLY A 25 -7.57 -39.70 -81.25
CA GLY A 25 -7.57 -38.23 -81.20
C GLY A 25 -8.29 -37.66 -79.97
N SER A 26 -9.36 -38.28 -79.49
CA SER A 26 -10.11 -37.82 -78.32
C SER A 26 -9.41 -38.09 -76.97
N LEU A 27 -8.31 -38.85 -76.96
CA LEU A 27 -7.46 -39.04 -75.76
C LEU A 27 -6.50 -37.84 -75.51
N TRP A 28 -6.36 -36.91 -76.46
CA TRP A 28 -5.48 -35.74 -76.34
C TRP A 28 -6.17 -34.51 -75.70
N GLY A 29 -7.27 -34.72 -74.97
CA GLY A 29 -8.01 -33.65 -74.28
C GLY A 29 -7.77 -33.55 -72.77
N CYS A 30 -7.06 -34.51 -72.17
CA CYS A 30 -6.77 -34.50 -70.73
C CYS A 30 -5.38 -33.89 -70.51
N ALA A 31 -5.26 -32.58 -70.70
CA ALA A 31 -4.12 -31.80 -70.25
C ALA A 31 -4.53 -31.09 -68.95
N ASP A 32 -3.97 -31.55 -67.84
CA ASP A 32 -4.14 -30.99 -66.51
C ASP A 32 -3.62 -29.55 -66.49
N ASN A 33 -4.55 -28.58 -66.53
CA ASN A 33 -4.24 -27.16 -66.66
C ASN A 33 -4.32 -26.47 -65.30
N GLN A 34 -3.59 -26.99 -64.32
CA GLN A 34 -3.58 -26.49 -62.93
C GLN A 34 -2.70 -25.23 -62.76
N GLN A 35 -2.13 -24.72 -63.86
CA GLN A 35 -1.23 -23.56 -63.87
C GLN A 35 -1.90 -22.30 -63.30
N ASP A 36 -3.20 -22.13 -63.51
CA ASP A 36 -3.96 -20.98 -62.98
C ASP A 36 -4.10 -21.05 -61.45
N ILE A 37 -4.36 -22.23 -60.90
CA ILE A 37 -4.47 -22.43 -59.46
C ILE A 37 -3.09 -22.27 -58.79
N GLU A 38 -2.03 -22.77 -59.42
CA GLU A 38 -0.66 -22.57 -58.94
C GLU A 38 -0.25 -21.10 -58.97
N ALA A 39 -0.56 -20.38 -60.06
CA ALA A 39 -0.31 -18.96 -60.17
C ALA A 39 -1.09 -18.15 -59.13
N TRP A 40 -2.37 -18.49 -58.92
CA TRP A 40 -3.20 -17.86 -57.90
C TRP A 40 -2.69 -18.14 -56.49
N MET A 41 -2.29 -19.39 -56.18
CA MET A 41 -1.70 -19.72 -54.88
C MET A 41 -0.38 -18.96 -54.63
N ALA A 42 0.46 -18.82 -55.66
CA ALA A 42 1.69 -18.05 -55.57
C ALA A 42 1.43 -16.56 -55.33
N GLU A 43 0.43 -15.98 -56.01
CA GLU A 43 0.01 -14.60 -55.82
C GLU A 43 -0.58 -14.36 -54.42
N GLN A 44 -1.45 -15.26 -53.95
CA GLN A 44 -2.03 -15.16 -52.60
C GLN A 44 -0.96 -15.33 -51.52
N ALA A 45 -0.03 -16.28 -51.67
CA ALA A 45 1.09 -16.48 -50.76
C ALA A 45 2.01 -15.25 -50.69
N ALA A 46 2.24 -14.57 -51.82
CA ALA A 46 3.01 -13.34 -51.86
C ALA A 46 2.28 -12.15 -51.19
N SER A 47 0.95 -12.13 -51.25
CA SER A 47 0.14 -11.06 -50.68
C SER A 47 -0.12 -11.19 -49.16
N MET A 48 0.04 -12.40 -48.62
CA MET A 48 -0.15 -12.72 -47.19
C MET A 48 1.04 -12.24 -46.33
N ARG A 49 1.08 -10.94 -46.03
CA ARG A 49 1.91 -10.41 -44.95
C ARG A 49 1.08 -10.36 -43.67
N GLY A 50 1.33 -11.27 -42.74
CA GLY A 50 0.75 -11.21 -41.40
C GLY A 50 1.09 -9.87 -40.75
N LYS A 51 0.07 -9.03 -40.52
CA LYS A 51 0.25 -7.77 -39.81
C LYS A 51 0.25 -8.10 -38.32
N VAL A 52 1.45 -8.31 -37.78
CA VAL A 52 1.64 -8.49 -36.34
C VAL A 52 1.68 -7.10 -35.73
N ASP A 53 0.79 -6.83 -34.77
CA ASP A 53 0.85 -5.58 -34.03
C ASP A 53 2.21 -5.50 -33.31
N PRO A 54 2.91 -4.36 -33.40
CA PRO A 54 4.19 -4.19 -32.75
C PRO A 54 4.03 -4.43 -31.25
N LEU A 55 5.04 -5.04 -30.63
CA LEU A 55 5.04 -5.21 -29.17
C LEU A 55 4.83 -3.85 -28.51
N PRO A 56 3.96 -3.75 -27.50
CA PRO A 56 3.77 -2.52 -26.76
C PRO A 56 5.09 -2.08 -26.15
N GLU A 57 5.38 -0.79 -26.23
CA GLU A 57 6.60 -0.23 -25.69
C GLU A 57 6.60 -0.34 -24.16
N ILE A 58 7.68 -0.88 -23.61
CA ILE A 58 7.86 -1.02 -22.17
C ILE A 58 8.06 0.39 -21.60
N LYS A 59 7.06 0.89 -20.89
CA LYS A 59 7.17 2.16 -20.16
C LYS A 59 8.08 1.96 -18.96
N ILE A 60 9.23 2.61 -18.96
CA ILE A 60 10.11 2.70 -17.80
C ILE A 60 9.39 3.60 -16.78
N ALA A 61 9.32 3.16 -15.53
CA ALA A 61 8.78 3.98 -14.46
C ALA A 61 9.71 5.19 -14.25
N ASP A 62 9.14 6.39 -14.23
CA ASP A 62 9.90 7.59 -13.90
C ASP A 62 10.39 7.51 -12.45
N THR A 63 11.66 7.85 -12.24
CA THR A 63 12.21 7.99 -10.89
C THR A 63 11.65 9.28 -10.28
N VAL A 64 10.88 9.16 -9.20
CA VAL A 64 10.44 10.30 -8.41
C VAL A 64 11.50 10.61 -7.38
N ASP A 65 12.12 11.78 -7.47
CA ASP A 65 13.07 12.24 -6.47
C ASP A 65 12.36 12.53 -5.14
N TYR A 66 12.96 12.06 -4.04
CA TYR A 66 12.43 12.33 -2.70
C TYR A 66 12.81 13.76 -2.27
N THR A 67 11.85 14.67 -2.30
CA THR A 67 12.01 16.07 -1.86
C THR A 67 11.83 16.26 -0.34
N GLY A 68 11.79 15.17 0.44
CA GLY A 68 11.53 15.23 1.87
C GLY A 68 12.72 15.66 2.74
N TYR A 69 13.93 15.77 2.17
CA TYR A 69 15.14 16.16 2.90
C TYR A 69 15.12 17.62 3.40
N ASP A 70 14.39 18.52 2.70
CA ASP A 70 14.27 19.92 3.10
C ASP A 70 13.13 20.17 4.11
N TYR A 71 12.36 19.13 4.47
CA TYR A 71 11.32 19.25 5.49
C TYR A 71 11.93 19.14 6.89
N PRO A 72 11.38 19.88 7.87
CA PRO A 72 11.73 19.66 9.26
C PRO A 72 11.43 18.22 9.64
N ASP A 73 12.41 17.56 10.27
CA ASP A 73 12.30 16.16 10.73
C ASP A 73 11.04 16.00 11.62
N PRO A 74 10.06 15.17 11.22
CA PRO A 74 8.82 14.97 11.97
C PRO A 74 9.03 14.13 13.25
N PHE A 75 10.18 13.50 13.43
CA PHE A 75 10.52 12.65 14.59
C PHE A 75 11.60 13.24 15.49
N ARG A 76 12.13 14.42 15.17
CA ARG A 76 13.04 15.10 16.09
C ARG A 76 12.31 15.30 17.41
N PRO A 77 12.94 15.01 18.57
CA PRO A 77 12.34 15.32 19.85
C PRO A 77 12.08 16.83 19.86
N VAL A 78 10.82 17.22 19.77
CA VAL A 78 10.45 18.61 19.91
C VAL A 78 10.79 18.93 21.35
N SER A 79 11.86 19.70 21.55
CA SER A 79 12.13 20.33 22.83
C SER A 79 10.85 21.08 23.17
N ARG A 80 10.05 20.51 24.08
CA ARG A 80 8.84 21.13 24.63
C ARG A 80 9.30 22.24 25.59
N GLU A 81 10.15 23.14 25.10
CA GLU A 81 10.32 24.47 25.68
C GLU A 81 8.96 25.12 25.48
N VAL A 82 8.16 25.03 26.55
CA VAL A 82 6.77 25.42 26.61
C VAL A 82 6.61 26.78 25.91
N GLN A 83 6.08 26.79 24.69
CA GLN A 83 5.81 28.02 23.94
C GLN A 83 4.52 28.65 24.49
N VAL A 84 4.51 28.99 25.78
CA VAL A 84 3.36 29.62 26.49
C VAL A 84 3.00 30.99 25.89
N ALA A 85 3.85 31.56 25.06
CA ALA A 85 3.81 32.95 24.64
C ALA A 85 2.54 33.39 23.88
N ARG A 86 1.64 32.48 23.46
CA ARG A 86 0.45 32.87 22.67
C ARG A 86 -0.91 32.38 23.15
N SER A 87 -1.01 31.58 24.20
CA SER A 87 -2.24 30.75 24.31
C SER A 87 -3.59 31.36 24.74
N THR A 88 -3.82 32.61 25.17
CA THR A 88 -5.14 33.16 25.66
C THR A 88 -6.08 32.33 26.59
N SER A 89 -5.85 31.04 26.84
CA SER A 89 -6.73 30.14 27.56
C SER A 89 -6.57 30.34 29.06
N ALA A 90 -7.65 30.11 29.81
CA ALA A 90 -7.65 30.20 31.27
C ALA A 90 -6.77 29.12 31.93
N PHE A 91 -6.51 28.02 31.21
CA PHE A 91 -5.79 26.85 31.69
C PHE A 91 -4.31 26.93 31.29
N ARG A 92 -3.51 27.78 31.93
CA ARG A 92 -2.07 27.88 31.62
C ARG A 92 -1.21 27.25 32.72
N PRO A 93 -0.12 26.55 32.36
CA PRO A 93 0.81 26.05 33.35
C PRO A 93 1.51 27.23 34.05
N ASP A 94 1.54 27.19 35.38
CA ASP A 94 2.30 28.15 36.17
C ASP A 94 3.79 27.80 36.09
N LEU A 95 4.55 28.53 35.28
CA LEU A 95 6.00 28.38 35.15
C LEU A 95 6.78 29.22 36.16
N THR A 96 6.10 30.06 36.95
CA THR A 96 6.75 30.93 37.93
C THR A 96 6.99 30.21 39.26
N ARG A 97 6.23 29.15 39.53
CA ARG A 97 6.44 28.30 40.71
C ARG A 97 7.70 27.45 40.58
N ARG A 98 8.24 27.06 41.74
CA ARG A 98 9.29 26.03 41.80
C ARG A 98 8.68 24.68 41.43
N ARG A 99 9.33 23.97 40.50
CA ARG A 99 8.95 22.62 40.10
C ARG A 99 9.25 21.62 41.20
N GLU A 100 8.40 20.62 41.32
CA GLU A 100 8.52 19.47 42.20
C GLU A 100 9.34 18.36 41.51
N PRO A 101 10.01 17.46 42.27
CA PRO A 101 10.87 16.42 41.70
C PRO A 101 10.14 15.47 40.73
N LEU A 102 8.88 15.14 41.03
CA LEU A 102 8.08 14.21 40.23
C LEU A 102 7.65 14.77 38.87
N GLU A 103 7.84 16.06 38.62
CA GLU A 103 7.55 16.66 37.31
C GLU A 103 8.65 16.42 36.28
N ALA A 104 9.80 15.88 36.70
CA ALA A 104 10.84 15.44 35.77
C ALA A 104 10.45 14.13 35.05
N TYR A 105 9.54 13.36 35.65
CA TYR A 105 9.17 12.03 35.20
C TYR A 105 7.91 12.08 34.33
N PRO A 106 7.87 11.33 33.21
CA PRO A 106 6.63 11.09 32.49
C PRO A 106 5.63 10.36 33.38
N LEU A 107 4.33 10.66 33.25
CA LEU A 107 3.30 10.09 34.13
C LEU A 107 3.25 8.55 34.01
N GLU A 108 3.52 8.01 32.82
CA GLU A 108 3.58 6.58 32.55
C GLU A 108 4.70 5.82 33.29
N THR A 109 5.72 6.53 33.78
CA THR A 109 6.81 5.95 34.58
C THR A 109 6.54 6.00 36.09
N LEU A 110 5.44 6.65 36.47
CA LEU A 110 5.01 6.80 37.86
C LEU A 110 3.96 5.74 38.20
N SER A 111 4.17 5.04 39.30
CA SER A 111 3.22 4.07 39.84
C SER A 111 2.67 4.55 41.19
N PHE A 112 1.35 4.51 41.35
CA PHE A 112 0.73 4.69 42.66
C PHE A 112 0.86 3.39 43.47
N VAL A 113 1.56 3.44 44.60
CA VAL A 113 1.87 2.25 45.42
C VAL A 113 0.93 2.11 46.61
N GLY A 114 0.34 3.22 47.07
CA GLY A 114 -0.63 3.20 48.17
C GLY A 114 -0.70 4.53 48.91
N VAL A 115 -1.55 4.57 49.93
CA VAL A 115 -1.81 5.76 50.73
C VAL A 115 -1.37 5.55 52.17
N LEU A 116 -0.85 6.61 52.80
CA LEU A 116 -0.56 6.70 54.22
C LEU A 116 -1.41 7.82 54.81
N GLU A 117 -1.87 7.64 56.05
CA GLU A 117 -2.47 8.72 56.80
C GLU A 117 -1.42 9.33 57.73
N MET A 118 -1.15 10.62 57.58
CA MET A 118 -0.17 11.36 58.38
C MET A 118 -0.82 12.64 58.88
N GLU A 119 -0.89 12.83 60.20
CA GLU A 119 -1.47 14.02 60.83
C GLU A 119 -2.94 14.27 60.44
N GLY A 120 -3.69 13.20 60.12
CA GLY A 120 -5.09 13.27 59.67
C GLY A 120 -5.26 13.66 58.20
N GLU A 121 -4.17 13.71 57.43
CA GLU A 121 -4.19 13.93 55.98
C GLU A 121 -3.73 12.68 55.22
N ALA A 122 -4.40 12.40 54.10
CA ALA A 122 -4.00 11.34 53.17
C ALA A 122 -2.76 11.77 52.37
N VAL A 123 -1.75 10.90 52.34
CA VAL A 123 -0.48 11.07 51.61
C VAL A 123 -0.31 9.88 50.67
N ALA A 124 -0.26 10.14 49.37
CA ALA A 124 -0.03 9.10 48.37
C ALA A 124 1.46 8.80 48.21
N LEU A 125 1.78 7.52 48.01
CA LEU A 125 3.11 7.01 47.73
C LEU A 125 3.26 6.73 46.24
N ILE A 126 4.18 7.44 45.60
CA ILE A 126 4.45 7.34 44.16
C ILE A 126 5.84 6.76 43.97
N ARG A 127 5.93 5.68 43.19
CA ARG A 127 7.21 5.11 42.75
C ARG A 127 7.54 5.69 41.38
N ALA A 128 8.67 6.38 41.28
CA ALA A 128 9.23 6.83 40.02
C ALA A 128 10.37 5.90 39.62
N SER A 129 10.30 5.34 38.41
CA SER A 129 11.39 4.55 37.83
C SER A 129 12.20 5.44 36.90
N ASP A 130 13.52 5.52 37.11
CA ASP A 130 14.41 6.20 36.18
C ASP A 130 14.78 5.31 34.98
N GLU A 131 15.42 5.93 33.99
CA GLU A 131 15.94 5.24 32.80
C GLU A 131 17.04 4.20 33.10
N SER A 132 17.66 4.30 34.28
CA SER A 132 18.69 3.36 34.77
C SER A 132 18.09 2.14 35.50
N GLY A 133 16.76 2.07 35.63
CA GLY A 133 16.06 1.00 36.33
C GLY A 133 16.06 1.13 37.86
N THR A 134 16.48 2.27 38.41
CA THR A 134 16.39 2.56 39.84
C THR A 134 15.00 3.12 40.14
N SER A 135 14.33 2.55 41.13
CA SER A 135 13.04 3.04 41.59
C SER A 135 13.19 3.85 42.87
N THR A 136 12.62 5.05 42.89
CA THR A 136 12.60 5.94 44.06
C THR A 136 11.16 6.18 44.49
N LEU A 137 10.91 6.17 45.80
CA LEU A 137 9.59 6.42 46.37
C LEU A 137 9.46 7.89 46.82
N TYR A 138 8.38 8.54 46.41
CA TYR A 138 8.03 9.91 46.75
C TYR A 138 6.68 9.95 47.46
N GLN A 139 6.52 10.95 48.33
CA GLN A 139 5.27 11.23 49.01
C GLN A 139 4.63 12.46 48.37
N VAL A 140 3.34 12.39 48.06
CA VAL A 140 2.56 13.50 47.52
C VAL A 140 1.27 13.70 48.28
N ARG A 141 0.88 14.96 48.42
CA ARG A 141 -0.38 15.40 49.03
C ARG A 141 -1.27 16.03 47.97
N ARG A 142 -2.53 16.27 48.32
CA ARG A 142 -3.45 17.04 47.49
C ARG A 142 -2.87 18.42 47.20
N GLY A 143 -2.86 18.81 45.92
CA GLY A 143 -2.26 20.06 45.44
C GLY A 143 -0.79 19.98 45.03
N ASN A 144 -0.09 18.86 45.31
CA ASN A 144 1.24 18.63 44.74
C ASN A 144 1.17 18.33 43.24
N TYR A 145 2.31 18.46 42.57
CA TYR A 145 2.44 18.33 41.13
C TYR A 145 3.35 17.17 40.75
N MET A 146 2.94 16.41 39.74
CA MET A 146 3.72 15.30 39.19
C MET A 146 3.41 15.09 37.71
N GLY A 147 4.30 14.40 37.01
CA GLY A 147 4.19 14.24 35.58
C GLY A 147 4.68 15.47 34.81
N GLN A 148 5.06 15.26 33.54
CA GLN A 148 5.54 16.33 32.67
C GLN A 148 4.42 17.27 32.19
N ASP A 149 3.16 16.80 32.21
CA ASP A 149 1.97 17.56 31.80
C ASP A 149 1.35 18.35 32.98
N PHE A 150 2.18 18.80 33.94
CA PHE A 150 1.77 19.62 35.09
C PHE A 150 0.61 19.03 35.90
N GLY A 151 0.60 17.70 36.10
CA GLY A 151 -0.48 16.98 36.79
C GLY A 151 -0.59 17.38 38.25
N MET A 152 -1.65 18.10 38.62
CA MET A 152 -1.95 18.46 40.00
C MET A 152 -2.80 17.38 40.67
N VAL A 153 -2.36 16.88 41.83
CA VAL A 153 -3.11 15.90 42.63
C VAL A 153 -4.41 16.55 43.14
N SER A 154 -5.54 16.05 42.67
CA SER A 154 -6.87 16.61 42.98
C SER A 154 -7.59 15.85 44.09
N ASP A 155 -7.40 14.53 44.15
CA ASP A 155 -8.01 13.63 45.14
C ASP A 155 -7.12 12.40 45.37
N ILE A 156 -7.10 11.89 46.60
CA ILE A 156 -6.32 10.72 47.03
C ILE A 156 -7.29 9.72 47.68
N GLY A 157 -7.56 8.63 46.99
CA GLY A 157 -8.34 7.50 47.49
C GLY A 157 -7.46 6.36 48.00
N GLU A 158 -8.11 5.30 48.50
CA GLU A 158 -7.42 4.08 48.98
C GLU A 158 -6.82 3.27 47.83
N SER A 159 -7.54 3.14 46.72
CA SER A 159 -7.16 2.34 45.55
C SER A 159 -6.83 3.17 44.31
N GLU A 160 -7.12 4.46 44.32
CA GLU A 160 -6.92 5.33 43.16
C GLU A 160 -6.47 6.75 43.55
N LEU A 161 -5.77 7.39 42.64
CA LEU A 161 -5.24 8.74 42.78
C LEU A 161 -5.62 9.56 41.55
N THR A 162 -6.30 10.68 41.75
CA THR A 162 -6.81 11.49 40.62
C THR A 162 -6.02 12.78 40.45
N LEU A 163 -5.56 13.03 39.22
CA LEU A 163 -4.82 14.20 38.80
C LEU A 163 -5.61 15.06 37.80
N LYS A 164 -5.27 16.35 37.79
CA LYS A 164 -5.66 17.32 36.76
C LYS A 164 -4.40 17.73 35.98
N GLU A 165 -4.26 17.21 34.76
CA GLU A 165 -3.15 17.51 33.86
C GLU A 165 -3.49 18.67 32.92
N LEU A 166 -2.47 19.42 32.52
CA LEU A 166 -2.55 20.46 31.50
C LEU A 166 -1.89 19.98 30.22
N VAL A 167 -2.70 19.81 29.18
CA VAL A 167 -2.24 19.30 27.87
C VAL A 167 -2.48 20.36 26.81
N GLU A 168 -1.47 20.59 25.98
CA GLU A 168 -1.57 21.46 24.81
C GLU A 168 -2.12 20.68 23.61
N ASP A 169 -3.21 21.16 23.02
CA ASP A 169 -3.79 20.61 21.78
C ASP A 169 -2.94 21.00 20.56
N LEU A 170 -3.20 20.37 19.42
CA LEU A 170 -2.53 20.63 18.13
C LEU A 170 -2.60 22.11 17.70
N ASN A 171 -3.59 22.85 18.18
CA ASN A 171 -3.78 24.27 17.90
C ASN A 171 -2.98 25.20 18.85
N GLY A 172 -2.25 24.66 19.82
CA GLY A 172 -1.52 25.42 20.85
C GLY A 172 -2.42 25.94 21.98
N GLU A 173 -3.66 25.46 22.07
CA GLU A 173 -4.57 25.76 23.17
C GLU A 173 -4.36 24.76 24.30
N TRP A 174 -4.31 25.25 25.53
CA TRP A 174 -4.18 24.41 26.71
C TRP A 174 -5.54 24.01 27.24
N GLY A 175 -5.71 22.72 27.54
CA GLY A 175 -6.88 22.13 28.17
C GLY A 175 -6.53 21.32 29.43
N GLU A 176 -7.52 21.10 30.28
CA GLU A 176 -7.41 20.26 31.48
C GLU A 176 -7.86 18.82 31.14
N ARG A 177 -7.06 17.82 31.53
CA ARG A 177 -7.39 16.39 31.44
C ARG A 177 -7.40 15.77 32.83
N LEU A 178 -8.48 15.06 33.17
CA LEU A 178 -8.53 14.25 34.38
C LEU A 178 -7.91 12.89 34.12
N THR A 179 -6.94 12.52 34.95
CA THR A 179 -6.23 11.24 34.85
C THR A 179 -6.21 10.55 36.20
N THR A 180 -6.55 9.26 36.21
CA THR A 180 -6.61 8.46 37.44
C THR A 180 -5.54 7.38 37.38
N LEU A 181 -4.67 7.35 38.38
CA LEU A 181 -3.71 6.26 38.60
C LEU A 181 -4.32 5.25 39.57
N GLN A 182 -4.41 4.00 39.15
CA GLN A 182 -4.83 2.90 40.00
C GLN A 182 -3.65 2.38 40.83
N ILE A 183 -3.94 1.84 42.00
CA ILE A 183 -2.93 1.25 42.87
C ILE A 183 -2.28 0.05 42.17
N GLN A 184 -0.96 -0.03 42.24
CA GLN A 184 -0.22 -1.16 41.72
C GLN A 184 -0.28 -2.32 42.72
N GLU A 185 -1.16 -3.29 42.48
CA GLU A 185 -1.18 -4.56 43.20
C GLU A 185 0.05 -5.42 42.83
N SER A 186 0.69 -6.03 43.83
CA SER A 186 1.87 -6.90 43.69
C SER A 186 1.52 -8.36 43.55
#